data_AF-A0A524Q7K3-F1
#
_entry.id   AF-A0A524Q7K3-F1
#
_cell.length_a   1.000
_cell.length_b   1.000
_cell.length_c   1.000
_cell.angle_alpha   90.00
_cell.angle_beta   90.00
_cell.angle_gamma   90.00
#
_symmetry.space_group_name_H-M   'P 1'
#
loop_
_entity.id
_entity.type
_entity.pdbx_description
1 polymer ?
#
loop_
_entity_poly.entity_id
_entity_poly.type
_entity_poly.pdbx_seq_one_letter_code
_entity_poly.pdbx_strand_id
1 'polypeptide(L)' 'MRHIFFSDLDGTLLDHDTYRYDMAMDGLAMIKKRRAMLVLVSSKTLAEMKQIYEKLAL' A
#
# COMPACT_ATOMS: atom_id res chain seq x y z
N MET A 1 -21.34 4.78 -0.67
CA MET A 1 -20.66 3.62 -1.29
C MET A 1 -19.29 3.47 -0.66
N ARG A 2 -18.81 2.24 -0.41
CA ARG A 2 -17.48 1.98 0.13
C ARG A 2 -16.57 1.55 -1.02
N HIS A 3 -15.46 2.26 -1.22
CA HIS A 3 -14.49 1.94 -2.26
C HIS A 3 -13.41 0.99 -1.71
N ILE A 4 -12.98 0.06 -2.56
CA ILE A 4 -11.90 -0.88 -2.28
C ILE A 4 -10.92 -0.77 -3.44
N PHE A 5 -9.65 -0.49 -3.12
CA PHE A 5 -8.55 -0.41 -4.06
C PHE A 5 -7.66 -1.62 -3.84
N PHE A 6 -7.17 -2.21 -4.93
CA PHE A 6 -6.18 -3.27 -4.91
C PHE A 6 -4.92 -2.71 -5.55
N SER A 7 -3.78 -2.92 -4.90
CA SER A 7 -2.49 -2.49 -5.43
C SER A 7 -1.47 -3.60 -5.29
N ASP A 8 -0.70 -3.79 -6.34
CA ASP A 8 0.58 -4.47 -6.24
C ASP A 8 1.59 -3.62 -5.44
N LEU A 9 2.69 -4.23 -5.02
CA LEU A 9 3.74 -3.59 -4.22
C LEU A 9 4.92 -3.13 -5.07
N ASP A 10 5.79 -4.06 -5.47
CA ASP A 10 7.09 -3.75 -6.06
C ASP A 10 6.94 -3.12 -7.44
N GLY A 11 7.47 -1.90 -7.63
CA GLY A 11 7.32 -1.17 -8.89
C GLY A 11 5.91 -0.63 -9.15
N THR A 12 5.01 -0.72 -8.16
CA THR A 12 3.64 -0.17 -8.24
C THR A 12 3.37 0.80 -7.09
N LEU A 13 3.17 0.30 -5.87
CA LEU A 13 3.00 1.14 -4.68
C LEU A 13 4.35 1.57 -4.10
N LEU A 14 5.31 0.66 -4.14
CA LEU A 14 6.68 0.87 -3.70
C LEU A 14 7.53 1.11 -4.94
N ASP A 15 8.38 2.12 -4.87
CA ASP A 15 9.40 2.33 -5.88
C ASP A 15 10.28 1.07 -6.02
N HIS A 16 10.55 0.66 -7.25
CA HIS A 16 11.21 -0.63 -7.51
C HIS A 16 12.65 -0.68 -6.98
N ASP A 17 13.36 0.44 -7.04
CA ASP A 17 14.80 0.49 -6.72
C ASP A 17 15.05 0.90 -5.27
N THR A 18 14.27 1.84 -4.76
CA THR A 18 14.47 2.43 -3.44
C THR A 18 13.52 1.90 -2.37
N TYR A 19 12.46 1.19 -2.79
CA TYR A 19 11.42 0.66 -1.90
C TYR A 19 10.65 1.72 -1.11
N ARG A 20 10.77 2.98 -1.52
CA ARG A 20 10.10 4.10 -0.89
C ARG A 20 8.66 4.22 -1.39
N TYR A 21 7.81 4.78 -0.55
CA TYR A 21 6.38 4.99 -0.81
C TYR A 21 5.97 6.46 -0.63
N ASP A 22 6.93 7.39 -0.49
CA ASP A 22 6.65 8.81 -0.31
C ASP A 22 5.83 9.39 -1.46
N MET A 23 6.05 8.89 -2.68
CA MET A 23 5.27 9.25 -3.87
C MET A 23 3.79 8.83 -3.79
N ALA A 24 3.47 7.81 -2.98
CA ALA A 24 2.11 7.31 -2.80
C ALA A 24 1.35 7.95 -1.62
N MET A 25 2.02 8.80 -0.83
CA MET A 25 1.47 9.31 0.44
C MET A 25 0.17 10.07 0.28
N ASP A 26 0.05 10.93 -0.73
CA ASP A 26 -1.18 11.68 -0.98
C ASP A 26 -2.36 10.76 -1.31
N GLY A 27 -2.10 9.69 -2.07
CA GLY A 27 -3.08 8.65 -2.39
C GLY A 27 -3.54 7.90 -1.14
N LEU A 28 -2.61 7.46 -0.30
CA LEU A 28 -2.88 6.78 0.97
C LEU A 28 -3.68 7.67 1.92
N ALA A 29 -3.32 8.96 2.01
CA ALA A 29 -4.05 9.94 2.81
C ALA A 29 -5.50 10.13 2.33
N MET A 30 -5.72 10.16 1.00
CA MET A 30 -7.06 10.23 0.43
C MET A 30 -7.90 8.99 0.73
N ILE A 31 -7.32 7.78 0.65
CA ILE A 31 -7.99 6.53 0.98
C ILE A 31 -8.48 6.57 2.44
N LYS A 32 -7.60 6.95 3.37
CA LYS A 32 -7.92 7.09 4.80
C LYS A 32 -9.02 8.14 5.04
N LYS A 33 -8.90 9.32 4.43
CA LYS A 33 -9.89 10.42 4.55
C LYS A 33 -11.27 10.00 4.06
N ARG A 34 -11.34 9.21 2.99
CA ARG A 34 -12.60 8.73 2.40
C ARG A 34 -13.14 7.46 3.06
N ARG A 35 -12.46 6.91 4.08
CA ARG A 35 -12.78 5.61 4.69
C ARG A 35 -12.88 4.49 3.64
N ALA A 36 -12.07 4.59 2.60
CA ALA A 36 -11.90 3.54 1.60
C ALA A 36 -10.91 2.49 2.12
N MET A 37 -10.92 1.30 1.52
CA MET A 37 -9.98 0.23 1.87
C MET A 37 -8.92 0.09 0.78
N LEU A 38 -7.68 -0.18 1.20
CA LEU A 38 -6.59 -0.60 0.32
C LEU A 38 -6.21 -2.03 0.67
N VAL A 39 -6.22 -2.90 -0.32
CA VAL A 39 -5.78 -4.30 -0.21
C VAL A 39 -4.46 -4.43 -0.98
N LEU A 40 -3.41 -4.81 -0.27
CA LEU A 40 -2.10 -5.07 -0.86
C LEU A 40 -2.08 -6.49 -1.42
N VAL A 41 -1.62 -6.64 -2.66
CA VAL A 41 -1.55 -7.92 -3.37
C VAL A 41 -0.11 -8.13 -3.82
N SER A 42 0.52 -9.25 -3.46
CA SER A 42 1.88 -9.57 -3.89
C SER A 42 2.13 -11.07 -3.77
N SER A 43 3.15 -11.58 -4.45
CA SER A 43 3.64 -12.96 -4.28
C SER A 43 4.47 -13.18 -3.01
N LYS A 44 4.73 -12.10 -2.25
CA LYS A 44 5.45 -12.14 -0.97
C LYS A 44 4.79 -13.00 0.08
N THR A 45 5.61 -13.55 0.96
CA THR A 45 5.13 -14.30 2.12
C THR A 45 4.42 -13.39 3.11
N LEU A 46 3.60 -13.98 3.99
CA LEU A 46 2.91 -13.22 5.04
C LEU A 46 3.87 -12.43 5.96
N ALA A 47 5.05 -12.98 6.25
CA ALA A 47 6.03 -12.32 7.11
C ALA A 47 6.58 -11.04 6.47
N GLU A 48 6.90 -11.09 5.17
CA GLU A 48 7.33 -9.92 4.40
C GLU A 48 6.19 -8.89 4.28
N MET A 49 4.98 -9.36 3.97
CA MET A 49 3.79 -8.50 3.86
C MET A 49 3.49 -7.77 5.17
N LYS A 50 3.63 -8.43 6.32
CA LYS A 50 3.39 -7.82 7.64
C LYS A 50 4.34 -6.66 7.90
N GLN A 51 5.63 -6.82 7.59
CA GLN A 51 6.61 -5.74 7.74
C GLN A 51 6.29 -4.52 6.87
N ILE A 52 5.83 -4.75 5.64
CA ILE A 52 5.45 -3.67 4.71
C ILE A 52 4.18 -2.98 5.19
N TYR A 53 3.18 -3.75 5.65
CA TYR A 53 1.91 -3.23 6.17
C TYR A 53 2.14 -2.29 7.37
N GLU A 54 2.97 -2.70 8.33
CA GLU A 54 3.35 -1.88 9.48
C GLU A 54 4.07 -0.59 9.06
N LYS A 55 4.99 -0.66 8.07
CA LYS A 55 5.69 0.52 7.55
C LYS A 55 4.77 1.52 6.85
N LEU A 56 3.71 1.05 6.19
CA LEU A 56 2.72 1.88 5.51
C LEU A 56 1.65 2.44 6.47
N ALA A 57 1.68 2.04 7.74
CA ALA A 57 0.71 2.42 8.77
C ALA A 57 -0.76 2.15 8.35
N LEU A 58 -0.95 1.04 7.63
CA LEU A 58 -2.26 0.51 7.25
C LEU A 58 -2.85 -0.34 8.38
#